data_AF-A0A5D3KTA9-F1
#
_entry.id   AF-A0A5D3KTA9-F1
#
_cell.length_a   1.000
_cell.length_b   1.000
_cell.length_c   1.000
_cell.angle_alpha   90.00
_cell.angle_beta   90.00
_cell.angle_gamma   90.00
#
_symmetry.space_group_name_H-M   'P 1'
#
loop_
_entity.id
_entity.type
_entity.pdbx_description
1 polymer ?
#
loop_
_entity_poly.entity_id
_entity_poly.type
_entity_poly.pdbx_seq_one_letter_code
_entity_poly.pdbx_strand_id
1 'polypeptide(L)'
;MGHDPEKLKAFWEYCESWKSLATMQMVGHAAGLAYCIKVLDSASPRYNTGAFIVLFGIGLLLGALFFLIVSMLKAGMTTAIVAQEPPTNDLGDKATYYFGLLSLWGSSACFAAAILLFIYRFSVM
;
A
#
# COMPACT_ATOMS: atom_id res chain seq x y z
N MET A 1 20.43 23.51 17.09
CA MET A 1 19.73 22.56 17.98
C MET A 1 20.16 21.17 17.55
N GLY A 2 20.80 20.39 18.41
CA GLY A 2 21.22 19.02 18.06
C GLY A 2 19.98 18.11 17.93
N HIS A 3 19.84 17.42 16.81
CA HIS A 3 18.79 16.40 16.66
C HIS A 3 19.11 15.20 17.55
N ASP A 4 18.09 14.71 18.25
CA ASP A 4 18.14 13.51 19.08
C ASP A 4 18.23 12.27 18.15
N PRO A 5 19.38 11.57 18.11
CA PRO A 5 19.59 10.44 17.21
C PRO A 5 18.62 9.28 17.48
N GLU A 6 18.10 9.15 18.71
CA GLU A 6 17.13 8.09 19.05
C GLU A 6 15.77 8.34 18.38
N LYS A 7 15.33 9.60 18.32
CA LYS A 7 14.08 9.97 17.63
C LYS A 7 14.14 9.73 16.13
N LEU A 8 15.30 9.99 15.52
CA LEU A 8 15.52 9.73 14.11
C LEU A 8 15.49 8.22 13.80
N LYS A 9 16.18 7.43 14.62
CA LYS A 9 16.16 5.98 14.49
C LYS A 9 14.74 5.42 14.62
N ALA A 10 13.99 5.87 15.64
CA ALA A 10 12.60 5.46 15.84
C ALA A 10 11.70 5.84 14.65
N PHE A 11 11.91 7.02 14.06
CA PHE A 11 11.19 7.43 12.84
C PHE A 11 11.51 6.54 11.64
N TRP A 12 12.78 6.20 11.42
CA TRP A 12 13.15 5.30 10.33
C TRP A 12 12.59 3.89 10.50
N GLU A 13 12.62 3.36 11.72
CA GLU A 13 12.01 2.07 12.06
C GLU A 13 10.49 2.08 11.83
N TYR A 14 9.83 3.18 12.18
CA TYR A 14 8.42 3.41 11.88
C TYR A 14 8.14 3.38 10.38
N CYS A 15 8.91 4.12 9.57
CA CYS A 15 8.77 4.12 8.12
C CYS A 15 9.01 2.73 7.50
N GLU A 16 10.04 1.99 7.95
CA GLU A 16 10.29 0.64 7.44
C GLU A 16 9.18 -0.34 7.80
N SER A 17 8.58 -0.20 8.98
CA SER A 17 7.42 -1.01 9.39
C SER A 17 6.22 -0.78 8.45
N TRP A 18 5.92 0.48 8.12
CA TRP A 18 4.85 0.80 7.17
C TRP A 18 5.14 0.35 5.75
N LYS A 19 6.38 0.49 5.28
CA LYS A 19 6.80 -0.03 3.97
C LYS A 19 6.68 -1.55 3.90
N SER A 20 7.03 -2.25 4.97
CA SER A 20 6.86 -3.70 5.07
C SER A 20 5.38 -4.09 4.97
N LEU A 21 4.49 -3.38 5.68
CA LEU A 21 3.04 -3.59 5.59
C LEU A 21 2.52 -3.36 4.16
N ALA A 22 2.92 -2.26 3.53
CA ALA A 22 2.56 -1.95 2.14
C ALA A 22 3.05 -3.06 1.19
N THR A 23 4.26 -3.55 1.39
CA THR A 23 4.85 -4.64 0.59
C THR A 23 4.06 -5.92 0.73
N MET A 24 3.67 -6.31 1.95
CA MET A 24 2.83 -7.49 2.17
C MET A 24 1.48 -7.37 1.44
N GLN A 25 0.83 -6.20 1.49
CA GLN A 25 -0.41 -5.95 0.76
C GLN A 25 -0.21 -6.02 -0.75
N MET A 26 0.83 -5.38 -1.28
CA MET A 26 1.15 -5.43 -2.72
C MET A 26 1.40 -6.88 -3.18
N VAL A 27 2.14 -7.67 -2.41
CA VAL A 27 2.39 -9.09 -2.73
C VAL A 27 1.08 -9.88 -2.75
N GLY A 28 0.21 -9.66 -1.76
CA GLY A 28 -1.12 -10.30 -1.73
C GLY A 28 -1.95 -9.95 -2.97
N HIS A 29 -2.03 -8.67 -3.33
CA HIS A 29 -2.74 -8.20 -4.52
C HIS A 29 -2.13 -8.73 -5.80
N ALA A 30 -0.80 -8.70 -5.94
CA ALA A 30 -0.09 -9.21 -7.11
C ALA A 30 -0.32 -10.72 -7.30
N ALA A 31 -0.27 -11.50 -6.21
CA ALA A 31 -0.57 -12.93 -6.24
C ALA A 31 -2.01 -13.21 -6.66
N GLY A 32 -2.98 -12.46 -6.10
CA GLY A 32 -4.39 -12.55 -6.48
C GLY A 32 -4.62 -12.19 -7.96
N LEU A 33 -4.01 -11.11 -8.42
CA LEU A 33 -4.10 -10.66 -9.82
C LEU A 33 -3.50 -11.69 -10.79
N ALA A 34 -2.31 -12.22 -10.46
CA ALA A 34 -1.65 -13.25 -11.26
C ALA A 34 -2.52 -14.52 -11.36
N TYR A 35 -3.16 -14.92 -10.26
CA TYR A 35 -4.13 -16.02 -10.26
C TYR A 35 -5.31 -15.72 -11.19
N CYS A 36 -5.90 -14.52 -11.10
CA CYS A 36 -7.00 -14.14 -11.98
C CYS A 36 -6.61 -14.19 -13.47
N ILE A 37 -5.44 -13.66 -13.82
CA ILE A 37 -4.92 -13.69 -15.20
C ILE A 37 -4.73 -15.13 -15.68
N LYS A 38 -4.16 -16.01 -14.84
CA LYS A 38 -3.97 -17.42 -15.17
C LYS A 38 -5.30 -18.14 -15.47
N VAL A 39 -6.37 -17.78 -14.74
CA VAL A 39 -7.71 -18.37 -14.93
C VAL A 39 -8.44 -17.77 -16.14
N LEU A 40 -8.05 -16.60 -16.65
CA LEU A 40 -8.62 -16.07 -17.91
C LEU A 40 -8.34 -16.99 -19.10
N ASP A 41 -7.18 -17.64 -19.10
CA ASP A 41 -6.76 -18.56 -20.17
C ASP A 41 -7.35 -19.98 -20.02
N SER A 42 -8.10 -20.25 -18.95
CA SER A 42 -8.73 -21.56 -18.77
C SER A 42 -10.14 -21.61 -19.39
N ALA A 43 -10.56 -22.81 -19.81
CA ALA A 43 -11.93 -23.09 -20.24
C ALA A 43 -12.95 -23.07 -19.09
N SER A 44 -12.54 -22.68 -17.89
CA SER A 44 -13.36 -22.71 -16.68
C SER A 44 -14.36 -21.55 -16.65
N PRO A 45 -15.50 -21.68 -15.94
CA PRO A 45 -16.49 -20.62 -15.84
C PRO A 45 -15.88 -19.31 -15.30
N ARG A 46 -15.91 -18.23 -16.11
CA ARG A 46 -15.28 -16.92 -15.85
C ARG A 46 -16.07 -16.00 -14.92
N TYR A 47 -16.90 -16.53 -14.03
CA TYR A 47 -17.80 -15.71 -13.22
C TYR A 47 -17.00 -14.78 -12.29
N ASN A 48 -17.22 -13.48 -12.46
CA ASN A 48 -16.65 -12.38 -11.67
C ASN A 48 -15.12 -12.23 -11.70
N THR A 49 -14.39 -12.92 -12.58
CA THR A 49 -12.92 -12.75 -12.72
C THR A 49 -12.55 -11.29 -12.99
N GLY A 50 -13.36 -10.55 -13.76
CA GLY A 50 -13.18 -9.12 -13.99
C GLY A 50 -13.24 -8.28 -12.70
N ALA A 51 -14.16 -8.60 -11.79
CA ALA A 51 -14.27 -7.88 -10.51
C ALA A 51 -13.04 -8.14 -9.61
N PHE A 52 -12.55 -9.37 -9.57
CA PHE A 52 -11.30 -9.68 -8.85
C PHE A 52 -10.09 -8.98 -9.45
N ILE A 53 -9.96 -8.94 -10.78
CA ILE A 53 -8.89 -8.20 -11.47
C ILE A 53 -8.92 -6.73 -11.09
N VAL A 54 -10.10 -6.10 -11.08
CA VAL A 54 -10.24 -4.70 -10.71
C VAL A 54 -9.88 -4.48 -9.24
N LEU A 55 -10.37 -5.32 -8.32
CA LEU A 55 -10.08 -5.19 -6.89
C LEU A 55 -8.60 -5.38 -6.57
N PHE A 56 -7.98 -6.45 -7.09
CA PHE A 56 -6.55 -6.68 -6.89
C PHE A 56 -5.69 -5.64 -7.63
N GLY A 57 -6.08 -5.20 -8.81
CA GLY A 57 -5.36 -4.18 -9.58
C GLY A 57 -5.38 -2.81 -8.89
N ILE A 58 -6.56 -2.31 -8.51
CA ILE A 58 -6.68 -1.04 -7.77
C ILE A 58 -5.99 -1.14 -6.42
N GLY A 59 -6.18 -2.25 -5.70
CA GLY A 59 -5.53 -2.47 -4.42
C GLY A 59 -4.01 -2.47 -4.52
N LEU A 60 -3.44 -3.09 -5.56
CA LEU A 60 -2.00 -3.06 -5.85
C LEU A 60 -1.49 -1.63 -6.08
N LEU A 61 -2.21 -0.85 -6.90
CA LEU A 61 -1.83 0.55 -7.19
C LEU A 61 -1.87 1.42 -5.93
N LEU A 62 -2.90 1.27 -5.10
CA LEU A 62 -3.04 2.00 -3.84
C LEU A 62 -1.96 1.59 -2.81
N GLY A 63 -1.63 0.30 -2.72
CA GLY A 63 -0.53 -0.18 -1.88
C GLY A 63 0.83 0.38 -2.33
N ALA A 64 1.08 0.42 -3.65
CA ALA A 64 2.28 1.01 -4.22
C ALA A 64 2.36 2.52 -3.97
N LEU A 65 1.24 3.24 -4.13
CA LEU A 65 1.17 4.66 -3.85
C LEU A 65 1.48 4.96 -2.37
N PHE A 66 0.93 4.17 -1.44
CA PHE A 66 1.25 4.30 -0.01
C PHE A 66 2.74 4.04 0.26
N PHE A 67 3.33 3.00 -0.35
CA PHE A 67 4.77 2.72 -0.24
C PHE A 67 5.63 3.90 -0.71
N LEU A 68 5.26 4.53 -1.83
CA LEU A 68 5.97 5.69 -2.37
C LEU A 68 5.87 6.89 -1.42
N ILE A 69 4.68 7.17 -0.88
CA ILE A 69 4.48 8.27 0.09
C ILE A 69 5.38 8.09 1.31
N VAL A 70 5.41 6.89 1.91
CA VAL A 70 6.27 6.62 3.07
C VAL A 70 7.76 6.74 2.73
N SER A 71 8.14 6.32 1.52
CA SER A 71 9.52 6.44 1.04
C SER A 71 9.95 7.89 0.84
N MET A 72 9.06 8.72 0.27
CA MET A 72 9.30 10.16 0.12
C MET A 72 9.40 10.87 1.47
N LEU A 73 8.53 10.53 2.44
CA LEU A 73 8.60 11.06 3.79
C LEU A 73 9.93 10.72 4.48
N LYS A 74 10.36 9.46 4.39
CA LYS A 74 11.66 9.02 4.92
C LYS A 74 12.81 9.78 4.27
N ALA A 75 12.80 9.92 2.94
CA ALA A 75 13.83 10.62 2.21
C ALA A 75 13.88 12.11 2.58
N GLY A 76 12.73 12.80 2.60
CA GLY A 76 12.65 14.23 2.95
C GLY A 76 13.18 14.53 4.35
N MET A 77 12.78 13.74 5.35
CA MET A 77 13.30 13.91 6.70
C MET A 77 14.80 13.61 6.81
N THR A 78 15.28 12.58 6.09
CA THR A 78 16.70 12.23 6.08
C THR A 78 17.53 13.36 5.47
N THR A 79 17.11 13.90 4.32
CA THR A 79 17.80 14.98 3.62
C THR A 79 17.85 16.25 4.45
N ALA A 80 16.74 16.67 5.06
CA ALA A 80 16.71 17.89 5.85
C ALA A 80 17.63 17.81 7.08
N ILE A 81 17.66 16.66 7.75
CA ILE A 81 18.54 16.44 8.91
C ILE A 81 20.02 16.47 8.50
N VAL A 82 20.37 15.83 7.38
CA VAL A 82 21.75 15.85 6.85
C VAL A 82 22.17 17.27 6.45
N ALA A 83 21.25 18.05 5.86
CA ALA A 83 21.48 19.43 5.46
C ALA A 83 21.49 20.42 6.65
N GLN A 84 21.15 19.97 7.87
CA GLN A 84 20.89 20.83 9.03
C GLN A 84 19.81 21.90 8.78
N GLU A 85 18.95 21.65 7.79
CA GLU A 85 17.82 22.49 7.48
C GLU A 85 16.63 22.05 8.33
N PRO A 86 15.70 22.96 8.67
CA PRO A 86 14.42 22.53 9.22
C PRO A 86 13.82 21.52 8.23
N PRO A 87 13.22 20.41 8.71
CA PRO A 87 12.51 19.50 7.84
C PRO A 87 11.57 20.33 6.98
N THR A 88 11.83 20.34 5.67
CA THR A 88 10.95 20.95 4.69
C THR A 88 9.67 20.16 4.77
N ASN A 89 8.76 20.65 5.61
CA ASN A 89 7.38 20.20 5.74
C ASN A 89 6.59 20.45 4.44
N ASP A 90 7.24 20.69 3.30
CA ASP A 90 6.60 20.72 1.98
C ASP A 90 6.08 19.33 1.56
N LEU A 91 6.50 18.25 2.22
CA LEU A 91 5.83 16.94 2.16
C LEU A 91 4.72 16.77 3.22
N GLY A 92 4.59 17.77 4.09
CA GLY A 92 3.73 17.81 5.28
C GLY A 92 2.50 18.69 5.09
N ASP A 93 1.95 18.77 3.88
CA ASP A 93 0.55 19.15 3.80
C ASP A 93 -0.28 18.01 4.42
N LYS A 94 -1.27 18.36 5.24
CA LYS A 94 -2.21 17.37 5.82
C LYS A 94 -2.78 16.47 4.71
N ALA A 95 -2.89 17.01 3.49
CA ALA A 95 -3.20 16.30 2.27
C ALA A 95 -2.35 15.04 2.07
N THR A 96 -1.02 15.10 2.06
CA THR A 96 -0.15 13.93 1.79
C THR A 96 -0.36 12.81 2.83
N TYR A 97 -0.52 13.19 4.09
CA TYR A 97 -0.84 12.24 5.16
C TYR A 97 -2.21 11.58 4.94
N TYR A 98 -3.25 12.37 4.65
CA TYR A 98 -4.58 11.84 4.36
C TYR A 98 -4.61 11.00 3.07
N PHE A 99 -3.89 11.40 2.02
CA PHE A 99 -3.73 10.61 0.80
C PHE A 99 -3.03 9.28 1.07
N GLY A 100 -1.99 9.27 1.91
CA GLY A 100 -1.33 8.05 2.35
C GLY A 100 -2.27 7.12 3.10
N LEU A 101 -3.02 7.65 4.07
CA LEU A 101 -4.03 6.89 4.80
C LEU A 101 -5.13 6.36 3.88
N LEU A 102 -5.68 7.18 3.01
CA LEU A 102 -6.71 6.78 2.05
C LEU A 102 -6.20 5.68 1.12
N SER A 103 -4.93 5.74 0.70
CA SER A 103 -4.31 4.71 -0.13
C SER A 103 -4.20 3.38 0.62
N LEU A 104 -3.72 3.41 1.87
CA LEU A 104 -3.66 2.21 2.70
C LEU A 104 -5.04 1.60 2.95
N TRP A 105 -6.01 2.43 3.36
CA TRP A 105 -7.37 1.98 3.65
C TRP A 105 -8.07 1.46 2.40
N GLY A 106 -7.91 2.13 1.27
CA GLY A 106 -8.45 1.69 -0.02
C GLY A 106 -7.86 0.37 -0.47
N SER A 107 -6.53 0.21 -0.39
CA SER A 107 -5.85 -1.07 -0.66
C SER A 107 -6.39 -2.20 0.22
N SER A 108 -6.55 -1.94 1.53
CA SER A 108 -7.05 -2.92 2.49
C SER A 108 -8.52 -3.27 2.23
N ALA A 109 -9.35 -2.29 1.90
CA ALA A 109 -10.76 -2.49 1.55
C ALA A 109 -10.91 -3.31 0.26
N CYS A 110 -10.08 -3.05 -0.75
CA CYS A 110 -10.05 -3.86 -1.97
C CYS A 110 -9.69 -5.33 -1.66
N PHE A 111 -8.71 -5.56 -0.79
CA PHE A 111 -8.30 -6.91 -0.40
C PHE A 111 -9.42 -7.63 0.37
N ALA A 112 -10.03 -6.96 1.35
CA ALA A 112 -11.16 -7.50 2.10
C ALA A 112 -12.37 -7.79 1.20
N ALA A 113 -12.71 -6.88 0.29
CA ALA A 113 -13.79 -7.07 -0.67
C ALA A 113 -13.51 -8.27 -1.60
N ALA A 114 -12.27 -8.46 -2.04
CA ALA A 114 -11.89 -9.63 -2.82
C ALA A 114 -12.08 -10.93 -2.02
N ILE A 115 -11.66 -10.97 -0.75
CA ILE A 115 -11.90 -12.13 0.13
C ILE A 115 -13.39 -12.39 0.32
N LEU A 116 -14.20 -11.36 0.58
CA LEU A 116 -15.65 -11.51 0.77
C LEU A 116 -16.35 -12.02 -0.48
N LEU A 117 -16.00 -11.49 -1.66
CA LEU A 117 -16.51 -12.00 -2.94
C LEU A 117 -16.08 -13.45 -3.19
N PHE A 118 -14.86 -13.82 -2.79
CA PHE A 118 -14.39 -15.20 -2.87
C PHE A 118 -15.21 -16.12 -1.95
N ILE A 119 -15.40 -15.75 -0.69
CA ILE A 119 -16.20 -16.54 0.27
C ILE A 119 -17.64 -16.68 -0.23
N TYR A 120 -18.28 -15.57 -0.62
CA TYR A 120 -19.65 -15.57 -1.15
C TYR A 120 -19.80 -16.54 -2.32
N ARG A 121 -18.81 -16.60 -3.22
CA ARG A 121 -18.79 -17.58 -4.31
C ARG A 121 -18.86 -19.02 -3.78
N PHE A 122 -18.04 -19.39 -2.79
CA PHE A 122 -18.02 -20.76 -2.25
C PHE A 122 -19.21 -21.09 -1.34
N SER A 123 -19.88 -20.09 -0.78
CA SER A 123 -21.08 -20.30 0.05
C SER A 123 -22.38 -20.46 -0.75
N VAL A 124 -22.40 -20.05 -2.03
CA VAL A 124 -23.58 -20.11 -2.91
C VAL A 124 -23.50 -21.27 -3.93
N MET A 125 -22.38 -21.98 -3.99
CA MET A 125 -22.20 -23.24 -4.73
C MET A 125 -22.54 -24.43 -3.85
#